data_AF-A0A3A2J654-F1
#
_entry.id   AF-A0A3A2J654-F1
#
_cell.length_a   1.000
_cell.length_b   1.000
_cell.length_c   1.000
_cell.angle_alpha   90.00
_cell.angle_beta   90.00
_cell.angle_gamma   90.00
#
_symmetry.space_group_name_H-M   'P 1'
#
loop_
_entity.id
_entity.type
_entity.pdbx_description
1 polymer ?
#
loop_
_entity_poly.entity_id
_entity_poly.type
_entity_poly.pdbx_seq_one_letter_code
_entity_poly.pdbx_strand_id
1 'polypeptide(L)'
;MEPFLKVILPASYNYEDNVVSIVDVHSRGVDSAWMSKRAAAGVFKTADIKPEKGHSFLHVIAMGDSEYYGANRNGDIFFKQGQDYHFPEPKDKNKSHVKIAHGNKTRHWTFEKFAKVYRHHCNKDPKKSCGDVVKSAHNEAMSRVELILRVPDADWKEDLEKIASGKDLAVSMACKVPYDYCSICGNQAAKRAEYCDHLLSNMTQITKSGHQVGAINDHMTFFDISKVTVPADRIAFSLLKVASANQVVSGAELAENETLYPPILDGYADLSLEKLSSKLASLSKLSDIEKEVQGIVSGKSKKDDKHHRLTITFHKEVRPDIEDEDIAQLKSAGAGVDDVLGGLTSSGICLNVSEFAKVILGDKYYKVASIVHEAESVLPGIYTRALEDFNGKSEVLKNFELGTSLLSRSAREKIAELTPTHSITKSAVDSRAVMAAIRKLSIEKTAGVAGGTANVSPAAGHLANLYSRYKLAFLTHSGALTGDDFLAKMAVMQNYVI
;
A
#
# COMPACT_ATOMS: atom_id res chain seq x y z
N MET A 1 31.96 2.57 2.77
CA MET A 1 30.69 1.93 3.17
C MET A 1 29.59 2.89 2.79
N GLU A 2 28.59 2.47 2.03
CA GLU A 2 27.44 3.33 1.76
C GLU A 2 26.68 3.61 3.07
N PRO A 3 26.20 4.85 3.29
CA PRO A 3 25.53 5.20 4.53
C PRO A 3 24.16 4.49 4.62
N PHE A 4 23.85 3.94 5.80
CA PHE A 4 22.56 3.29 6.07
C PHE A 4 21.48 4.36 6.20
N LEU A 5 20.40 4.25 5.43
CA LEU A 5 19.36 5.26 5.33
C LEU A 5 18.20 4.96 6.28
N LYS A 6 17.61 6.04 6.81
CA LYS A 6 16.45 6.01 7.70
C LYS A 6 15.43 7.03 7.25
N VAL A 7 14.17 6.63 7.22
CA VAL A 7 13.04 7.52 6.99
C VAL A 7 12.25 7.67 8.29
N ILE A 8 11.93 8.92 8.63
CA ILE A 8 11.28 9.31 9.88
C ILE A 8 10.03 10.10 9.54
N LEU A 9 8.90 9.72 10.14
CA LEU A 9 7.64 10.41 10.00
C LEU A 9 7.36 11.22 11.28
N PRO A 10 7.34 12.57 11.27
CA PRO A 10 7.04 13.34 12.49
C PRO A 10 5.72 12.99 13.15
N ALA A 11 4.69 12.73 12.37
CA ALA A 11 3.38 12.33 12.89
C ALA A 11 3.36 10.92 13.51
N SER A 12 4.49 10.19 13.48
CA SER A 12 4.65 8.94 14.23
C SER A 12 4.88 9.16 15.73
N TYR A 13 5.15 10.39 16.15
CA TYR A 13 5.16 10.80 17.55
C TYR A 13 3.79 11.35 17.95
N ASN A 14 3.40 11.14 19.21
CA ASN A 14 2.14 11.67 19.73
C ASN A 14 2.33 13.12 20.20
N TYR A 15 2.51 14.05 19.26
CA TYR A 15 2.42 15.47 19.56
C TYR A 15 0.93 15.84 19.75
N GLU A 16 0.62 16.64 20.78
CA GLU A 16 -0.73 17.18 21.01
C GLU A 16 -1.10 18.32 20.04
N ASP A 17 -0.23 18.56 19.06
CA ASP A 17 -0.21 19.70 18.15
C ASP A 17 -0.11 19.21 16.70
N ASN A 18 -0.63 20.00 15.75
CA ASN A 18 -0.36 19.81 14.32
C ASN A 18 1.15 19.72 14.07
N VAL A 19 1.60 18.95 13.08
CA VAL A 19 3.04 18.83 12.80
C VAL A 19 3.57 20.07 12.09
N VAL A 20 2.76 20.65 11.19
CA VAL A 20 3.14 21.77 10.33
C VAL A 20 2.21 22.96 10.56
N SER A 21 2.75 24.17 10.59
CA SER A 21 1.99 25.42 10.72
C SER A 21 2.67 26.56 9.96
N ILE A 22 1.89 27.47 9.37
CA ILE A 22 2.44 28.72 8.82
C ILE A 22 3.01 29.57 9.97
N VAL A 23 4.17 30.19 9.72
CA VAL A 23 4.87 31.05 10.66
C VAL A 23 4.48 32.50 10.41
N ASP A 24 4.02 33.16 11.46
CA ASP A 24 3.81 34.61 11.42
C ASP A 24 5.17 35.31 11.56
N VAL A 25 5.59 35.96 10.47
CA VAL A 25 6.84 36.74 10.41
C VAL A 25 6.54 38.22 10.21
N HIS A 26 7.29 39.07 10.91
CA HIS A 26 7.22 40.53 10.79
C HIS A 26 8.62 41.11 10.58
N SER A 27 8.74 42.42 10.31
CA SER A 27 10.04 43.07 10.04
C SER A 27 11.11 42.89 11.12
N ARG A 28 10.69 42.58 12.37
CA ARG A 28 11.57 42.34 13.53
C ARG A 28 11.88 40.86 13.80
N GLY A 29 11.48 39.92 12.94
CA GLY A 29 11.66 38.48 13.15
C GLY A 29 10.37 37.66 13.20
N VAL A 30 10.44 36.47 13.78
CA VAL A 30 9.29 35.60 14.05
C VAL A 30 8.42 36.18 15.18
N ASP A 31 7.10 36.16 15.01
CA ASP A 31 6.16 36.68 16.00
C ASP A 31 6.21 35.87 17.31
N SER A 32 6.41 36.57 18.43
CA SER A 32 6.54 35.93 19.74
C SER A 32 5.24 35.35 20.27
N ALA A 33 4.08 35.96 19.96
CA ALA A 33 2.80 35.45 20.41
C ALA A 33 2.43 34.17 19.65
N TRP A 34 2.75 34.10 18.36
CA TRP A 34 2.67 32.88 17.56
C TRP A 34 3.54 31.76 18.16
N MET A 35 4.82 32.05 18.49
CA MET A 35 5.71 31.05 19.10
C MET A 35 5.17 30.51 20.43
N SER A 36 4.61 31.38 21.26
CA SER A 36 3.98 30.96 22.53
C SER A 36 2.77 30.06 22.30
N LYS A 37 1.87 30.41 21.36
CA LYS A 37 0.71 29.57 21.01
C LYS A 37 1.12 28.21 20.44
N ARG A 38 2.24 28.16 19.72
CA ARG A 38 2.78 26.95 19.10
C ARG A 38 3.59 26.06 20.06
N ALA A 39 3.74 26.48 21.32
CA ALA A 39 4.62 25.87 22.30
C ALA A 39 6.09 25.73 21.81
N ALA A 40 6.52 26.62 20.91
CA ALA A 40 7.89 26.61 20.35
C ALA A 40 8.94 27.15 21.34
N ALA A 41 8.56 27.42 22.60
CA ALA A 41 9.43 27.89 23.69
C ALA A 41 10.40 29.05 23.33
N GLY A 42 10.06 29.86 22.32
CA GLY A 42 10.91 30.94 21.84
C GLY A 42 12.20 30.49 21.15
N VAL A 43 12.33 29.23 20.71
CA VAL A 43 13.57 28.69 20.13
C VAL A 43 14.02 29.39 18.85
N PHE A 44 13.10 30.09 18.18
CA PHE A 44 13.37 30.89 16.98
C PHE A 44 13.36 32.41 17.24
N LYS A 45 13.32 32.87 18.48
CA LYS A 45 13.24 34.30 18.83
C LYS A 45 14.43 35.11 18.30
N THR A 46 15.59 34.49 18.16
CA THR A 46 16.82 35.11 17.63
C THR A 46 17.10 34.74 16.18
N ALA A 47 16.21 34.01 15.51
CA ALA A 47 16.37 33.67 14.10
C ALA A 47 16.17 34.93 13.24
N ASP A 48 17.13 35.24 12.38
CA ASP A 48 17.04 36.36 11.43
C ASP A 48 16.17 35.95 10.22
N ILE A 49 14.87 35.79 10.47
CA ILE A 49 13.88 35.44 9.46
C ILE A 49 12.93 36.63 9.28
N LYS A 50 12.88 37.15 8.06
CA LYS A 50 12.08 38.33 7.70
C LYS A 50 11.07 37.97 6.60
N PRO A 51 9.94 38.69 6.50
CA PRO A 51 9.01 38.53 5.40
C PRO A 51 9.72 38.66 4.05
N GLU A 52 9.42 37.75 3.14
CA GLU A 52 9.99 37.73 1.80
C GLU A 52 8.87 37.64 0.76
N LYS A 53 8.94 38.48 -0.27
CA LYS A 53 7.89 38.50 -1.30
C LYS A 53 7.88 37.17 -2.07
N GLY A 54 6.70 36.57 -2.18
CA GLY A 54 6.48 35.33 -2.92
C GLY A 54 6.94 34.07 -2.18
N HIS A 55 7.26 34.18 -0.90
CA HIS A 55 7.64 33.05 -0.06
C HIS A 55 6.89 33.06 1.26
N SER A 56 6.55 31.86 1.71
CA SER A 56 5.96 31.58 3.01
C SER A 56 6.94 30.81 3.88
N PHE A 57 6.82 30.98 5.19
CA PHE A 57 7.59 30.24 6.17
C PHE A 57 6.71 29.21 6.88
N LEU A 58 7.18 27.97 6.95
CA LEU A 58 6.49 26.87 7.61
C LEU A 58 7.30 26.40 8.80
N HIS A 59 6.66 26.28 9.95
CA HIS A 59 7.22 25.62 11.12
C HIS A 59 6.84 24.14 11.08
N VAL A 60 7.84 23.29 11.30
CA VAL A 60 7.69 21.83 11.30
C VAL A 60 8.29 21.28 12.59
N ILE A 61 7.49 20.54 13.35
CA ILE A 61 8.01 19.68 14.41
C ILE A 61 8.63 18.46 13.71
N ALA A 62 9.94 18.27 13.82
CA ALA A 62 10.65 17.25 13.05
C ALA A 62 10.72 15.90 13.77
N MET A 63 11.23 15.88 15.01
CA MET A 63 11.41 14.63 15.74
C MET A 63 11.52 14.85 17.24
N GLY A 64 11.07 13.87 18.02
CA GLY A 64 11.09 13.89 19.48
C GLY A 64 12.32 13.19 20.03
N ASP A 65 12.73 13.58 21.23
CA ASP A 65 13.72 12.88 22.02
C ASP A 65 13.09 11.62 22.63
N SER A 66 13.72 10.47 22.44
CA SER A 66 13.16 9.18 22.87
C SER A 66 13.07 9.02 24.38
N GLU A 67 13.80 9.82 25.16
CA GLU A 67 13.65 9.89 26.62
C GLU A 67 12.26 10.39 27.03
N TYR A 68 11.61 11.20 26.19
CA TYR A 68 10.28 11.75 26.45
C TYR A 68 9.19 11.07 25.62
N TYR A 69 9.46 10.84 24.33
CA TYR A 69 8.45 10.32 23.39
C TYR A 69 8.58 8.82 23.10
N GLY A 70 9.63 8.16 23.58
CA GLY A 70 9.94 6.77 23.24
C GLY A 70 10.46 6.59 21.82
N ALA A 71 10.47 5.34 21.34
CA ALA A 71 10.72 5.06 19.93
C ALA A 71 9.54 5.59 19.09
N ASN A 72 9.85 6.05 17.89
CA ASN A 72 8.80 6.43 16.95
C ASN A 72 7.99 5.18 16.51
N ARG A 73 6.88 5.35 15.76
CA ARG A 73 6.05 4.21 15.30
C ARG A 73 6.81 3.21 14.42
N ASN A 74 7.93 3.63 13.81
CA ASN A 74 8.82 2.78 13.03
C ASN A 74 9.88 2.07 13.88
N GLY A 75 9.85 2.25 15.20
CA GLY A 75 10.81 1.65 16.12
C GLY A 75 12.17 2.33 16.14
N ASP A 76 12.31 3.53 15.57
CA ASP A 76 13.56 4.29 15.63
C ASP A 76 13.63 5.13 16.91
N ILE A 77 14.76 4.99 17.60
CA ILE A 77 15.10 5.70 18.84
C ILE A 77 16.14 6.77 18.50
N PHE A 78 15.81 8.01 18.85
CA PHE A 78 16.68 9.18 18.70
C PHE A 78 16.78 9.91 20.04
N PHE A 79 17.95 9.81 20.66
CA PHE A 79 18.16 10.43 21.98
C PHE A 79 18.34 11.94 21.89
N LYS A 80 18.05 12.65 22.99
CA LYS A 80 18.31 14.09 23.11
C LYS A 80 19.78 14.43 22.85
N GLN A 81 20.68 13.66 23.45
CA GLN A 81 22.12 13.85 23.39
C GLN A 81 22.86 12.51 23.58
N GLY A 82 24.19 12.53 23.42
CA GLY A 82 25.01 11.35 23.70
C GLY A 82 24.89 10.92 25.16
N GLN A 83 24.83 9.61 25.39
CA GLN A 83 24.66 8.98 26.70
C GLN A 83 25.17 7.53 26.70
N ASP A 84 25.46 6.98 27.87
CA ASP A 84 25.71 5.55 28.02
C ASP A 84 24.36 4.81 28.07
N TYR A 85 24.18 3.83 27.19
CA TYR A 85 22.97 3.02 27.10
C TYR A 85 23.28 1.56 27.44
N HIS A 86 22.61 1.04 28.48
CA HIS A 86 22.75 -0.34 28.92
C HIS A 86 21.72 -1.23 28.23
N PHE A 87 22.19 -2.32 27.62
CA PHE A 87 21.32 -3.29 26.97
C PHE A 87 20.73 -4.25 28.03
N PRO A 88 19.40 -4.44 28.09
CA PRO A 88 18.77 -5.31 29.08
C PRO A 88 19.09 -6.80 28.86
N GLU A 89 19.24 -7.24 27.61
CA GLU A 89 19.50 -8.64 27.27
C GLU A 89 20.62 -8.76 26.23
N PRO A 90 21.86 -8.36 26.59
CA PRO A 90 22.96 -8.22 25.65
C PRO A 90 23.31 -9.55 24.98
N LYS A 91 23.43 -9.55 23.65
CA LYS A 91 23.84 -10.73 22.87
C LYS A 91 25.26 -11.16 23.24
N ASP A 92 26.14 -10.20 23.52
CA ASP A 92 27.49 -10.42 24.05
C ASP A 92 27.55 -9.85 25.48
N LYS A 93 27.70 -10.74 26.47
CA LYS A 93 27.73 -10.35 27.90
C LYS A 93 28.91 -9.42 28.25
N ASN A 94 29.97 -9.41 27.45
CA ASN A 94 31.11 -8.51 27.63
C ASN A 94 30.85 -7.10 27.06
N LYS A 95 29.75 -6.92 26.32
CA LYS A 95 29.31 -5.66 25.72
C LYS A 95 27.89 -5.32 26.18
N SER A 96 27.73 -5.16 27.49
CA SER A 96 26.44 -4.88 28.14
C SER A 96 25.95 -3.43 27.99
N HIS A 97 26.75 -2.55 27.40
CA HIS A 97 26.38 -1.16 27.13
C HIS A 97 27.09 -0.63 25.88
N VAL A 98 26.59 0.49 25.38
CA VAL A 98 27.22 1.30 24.33
C VAL A 98 27.19 2.76 24.75
N LYS A 99 28.24 3.50 24.39
CA LYS A 99 28.26 4.95 24.49
C LYS A 99 27.71 5.57 23.21
N ILE A 100 26.51 6.12 23.27
CA ILE A 100 25.91 6.90 22.19
C ILE A 100 26.65 8.24 22.11
N ALA A 101 27.22 8.56 20.96
CA ALA A 101 28.04 9.76 20.80
C ALA A 101 27.20 11.03 20.61
N HIS A 102 26.07 10.91 19.92
CA HIS A 102 25.29 12.05 19.47
C HIS A 102 23.79 11.90 19.78
N GLY A 103 23.06 13.00 19.59
CA GLY A 103 21.62 13.04 19.74
C GLY A 103 21.02 14.20 18.96
N ASN A 104 19.71 14.36 19.04
CA ASN A 104 18.94 15.41 18.38
C ASN A 104 19.55 16.80 18.63
N LYS A 105 19.87 17.14 19.89
CA LYS A 105 20.47 18.42 20.28
C LYS A 105 21.83 18.70 19.65
N THR A 106 22.60 17.67 19.28
CA THR A 106 23.95 17.84 18.69
C THR A 106 23.98 17.64 17.19
N ARG A 107 22.89 17.18 16.56
CA ARG A 107 22.83 16.82 15.13
C ARG A 107 21.76 17.56 14.33
N HIS A 108 20.80 18.23 14.98
CA HIS A 108 19.73 18.95 14.28
C HIS A 108 20.25 20.02 13.30
N TRP A 109 21.43 20.60 13.53
CA TRP A 109 22.07 21.57 12.62
C TRP A 109 22.33 21.01 11.22
N THR A 110 22.40 19.68 11.06
CA THR A 110 22.61 19.05 9.75
C THR A 110 21.46 19.29 8.79
N PHE A 111 20.24 19.53 9.30
CA PHE A 111 19.12 19.98 8.48
C PHE A 111 19.43 21.30 7.75
N GLU A 112 19.94 22.32 8.45
CA GLU A 112 20.28 23.62 7.82
C GLU A 112 21.39 23.48 6.78
N LYS A 113 22.34 22.55 7.00
CA LYS A 113 23.50 22.40 6.10
C LYS A 113 23.23 21.54 4.87
N PHE A 114 22.44 20.47 5.03
CA PHE A 114 22.34 19.43 4.02
C PHE A 114 20.91 19.16 3.54
N ALA A 115 19.89 19.48 4.35
CA ALA A 115 18.52 19.20 3.98
C ALA A 115 17.92 20.29 3.10
N LYS A 116 17.05 19.85 2.19
CA LYS A 116 16.14 20.71 1.42
C LYS A 116 14.75 20.13 1.48
N VAL A 117 13.77 20.94 1.08
CA VAL A 117 12.38 20.51 0.99
C VAL A 117 12.14 19.85 -0.36
N TYR A 118 11.72 18.59 -0.39
CA TYR A 118 11.37 17.87 -1.61
C TYR A 118 9.91 17.41 -1.61
N ARG A 119 9.46 16.89 -2.75
CA ARG A 119 8.21 16.11 -2.85
C ARG A 119 8.60 14.64 -2.94
N HIS A 120 8.00 13.80 -2.11
CA HIS A 120 8.15 12.34 -2.14
C HIS A 120 9.62 11.86 -2.14
N HIS A 121 10.50 12.48 -1.34
CA HIS A 121 11.92 12.12 -1.24
C HIS A 121 12.68 12.10 -2.58
N CYS A 122 12.24 12.89 -3.56
CA CYS A 122 12.93 13.08 -4.85
C CYS A 122 14.21 13.94 -4.70
N ASN A 123 15.13 13.49 -3.85
CA ASN A 123 16.30 14.23 -3.38
C ASN A 123 17.62 13.87 -4.07
N LYS A 124 17.60 12.94 -5.03
CA LYS A 124 18.78 12.60 -5.85
C LYS A 124 19.28 13.78 -6.67
N ASP A 125 18.37 14.64 -7.14
CA ASP A 125 18.71 15.88 -7.84
C ASP A 125 18.32 17.08 -6.96
N PRO A 126 19.30 17.82 -6.41
CA PRO A 126 19.04 19.00 -5.59
C PRO A 126 18.24 20.09 -6.30
N LYS A 127 18.18 20.11 -7.64
CA LYS A 127 17.37 21.07 -8.40
C LYS A 127 15.87 20.82 -8.28
N LYS A 128 15.47 19.62 -7.86
CA LYS A 128 14.07 19.28 -7.60
C LYS A 128 13.57 19.75 -6.23
N SER A 129 14.41 20.42 -5.45
CA SER A 129 13.96 21.02 -4.19
C SER A 129 12.88 22.05 -4.45
N CYS A 130 11.83 22.00 -3.65
CA CYS A 130 10.70 22.92 -3.65
C CYS A 130 10.69 23.84 -2.41
N GLY A 131 11.83 23.97 -1.74
CA GLY A 131 12.01 24.84 -0.57
C GLY A 131 13.31 24.53 0.15
N ASP A 132 13.63 25.35 1.15
CA ASP A 132 14.88 25.28 1.91
C ASP A 132 14.59 25.17 3.41
N VAL A 133 15.48 24.50 4.16
CA VAL A 133 15.47 24.54 5.62
C VAL A 133 16.31 25.73 6.07
N VAL A 134 15.66 26.81 6.48
CA VAL A 134 16.35 28.06 6.85
C VAL A 134 16.75 28.11 8.31
N LYS A 135 16.10 27.31 9.17
CA LYS A 135 16.47 27.21 10.58
C LYS A 135 16.12 25.85 11.16
N SER A 136 16.94 25.39 12.10
CA SER A 136 16.75 24.19 12.90
C SER A 136 17.09 24.51 14.35
N ALA A 137 16.25 24.07 15.28
CA ALA A 137 16.48 24.24 16.70
C ALA A 137 16.04 23.00 17.49
N HIS A 138 16.74 22.71 18.58
CA HIS A 138 16.25 21.79 19.59
C HIS A 138 15.45 22.57 20.64
N ASN A 139 14.17 22.24 20.81
CA ASN A 139 13.30 22.78 21.83
C ASN A 139 13.47 21.94 23.10
N GLU A 140 14.30 22.45 24.02
CA GLU A 140 14.61 21.75 25.27
C GLU A 140 13.40 21.55 26.17
N ALA A 141 12.46 22.50 26.18
CA ALA A 141 11.26 22.43 27.01
C ALA A 141 10.28 21.35 26.51
N MET A 142 10.17 21.20 25.19
CA MET A 142 9.29 20.21 24.55
C MET A 142 10.00 18.91 24.16
N SER A 143 11.30 18.81 24.41
CA SER A 143 12.18 17.67 24.09
C SER A 143 12.07 17.20 22.62
N ARG A 144 12.18 18.14 21.67
CA ARG A 144 11.99 17.87 20.23
C ARG A 144 12.81 18.80 19.34
N VAL A 145 13.07 18.40 18.11
CA VAL A 145 13.64 19.24 17.05
C VAL A 145 12.52 19.94 16.29
N GLU A 146 12.69 21.22 16.03
CA GLU A 146 11.80 22.07 15.26
C GLU A 146 12.57 22.70 14.10
N LEU A 147 11.90 22.89 12.96
CA LEU A 147 12.47 23.48 11.75
C LEU A 147 11.63 24.67 11.30
N ILE A 148 12.29 25.63 10.64
CA ILE A 148 11.62 26.63 9.79
C ILE A 148 12.01 26.37 8.34
N LEU A 149 11.01 26.13 7.51
CA LEU A 149 11.14 25.97 6.07
C LEU A 149 10.77 27.27 5.37
N ARG A 150 11.47 27.58 4.29
CA ARG A 150 11.11 28.65 3.35
C ARG A 150 10.62 28.01 2.06
N VAL A 151 9.39 28.30 1.66
CA VAL A 151 8.73 27.69 0.49
C VAL A 151 8.19 28.77 -0.46
N PRO A 152 8.26 28.59 -1.79
CA PRO A 152 7.70 29.53 -2.75
C PRO A 152 6.17 29.43 -2.82
N ASP A 153 5.48 30.56 -2.69
CA ASP A 153 4.01 30.61 -2.60
C ASP A 153 3.32 30.01 -3.82
N ALA A 154 3.88 30.25 -5.02
CA ALA A 154 3.30 29.80 -6.27
C ALA A 154 3.23 28.26 -6.37
N ASP A 155 4.29 27.57 -5.93
CA ASP A 155 4.36 26.10 -6.01
C ASP A 155 3.66 25.42 -4.81
N TRP A 156 3.42 26.17 -3.73
CA TRP A 156 2.85 25.68 -2.49
C TRP A 156 1.42 26.16 -2.23
N LYS A 157 0.78 26.83 -3.19
CA LYS A 157 -0.53 27.46 -3.02
C LYS A 157 -1.56 26.54 -2.35
N GLU A 158 -1.76 25.34 -2.88
CA GLU A 158 -2.74 24.38 -2.33
C GLU A 158 -2.36 23.90 -0.92
N ASP A 159 -1.07 23.74 -0.65
CA ASP A 159 -0.56 23.31 0.65
C ASP A 159 -0.69 24.40 1.71
N LEU A 160 -0.42 25.64 1.32
CA LEU A 160 -0.59 26.82 2.17
C LEU A 160 -2.06 27.05 2.50
N GLU A 161 -2.96 26.94 1.51
CA GLU A 161 -4.41 27.00 1.73
C GLU A 161 -4.87 25.87 2.67
N LYS A 162 -4.35 24.66 2.48
CA LYS A 162 -4.63 23.52 3.36
C LYS A 162 -4.21 23.80 4.81
N ILE A 163 -2.96 24.24 5.03
CA ILE A 163 -2.45 24.54 6.37
C ILE A 163 -3.23 25.71 7.00
N ALA A 164 -3.52 26.76 6.23
CA ALA A 164 -4.29 27.91 6.70
C ALA A 164 -5.72 27.53 7.12
N SER A 165 -6.31 26.50 6.49
CA SER A 165 -7.61 25.93 6.88
C SER A 165 -7.56 25.03 8.13
N GLY A 166 -6.39 24.93 8.79
CA GLY A 166 -6.19 24.09 9.97
C GLY A 166 -6.00 22.60 9.68
N LYS A 167 -5.86 22.22 8.40
CA LYS A 167 -5.62 20.82 8.00
C LYS A 167 -4.13 20.51 8.02
N ASP A 168 -3.77 19.33 8.51
CA ASP A 168 -2.38 18.90 8.60
C ASP A 168 -1.73 18.67 7.23
N LEU A 169 -0.46 19.05 7.14
CA LEU A 169 0.42 18.68 6.03
C LEU A 169 1.28 17.49 6.46
N ALA A 170 1.23 16.43 5.66
CA ALA A 170 2.07 15.27 5.87
C ALA A 170 3.49 15.55 5.38
N VAL A 171 4.44 15.41 6.30
CA VAL A 171 5.87 15.52 6.03
C VAL A 171 6.60 14.27 6.52
N SER A 172 7.77 14.04 5.97
CA SER A 172 8.69 12.96 6.30
C SER A 172 10.12 13.45 6.12
N MET A 173 11.11 12.83 6.74
CA MET A 173 12.52 13.20 6.58
C MET A 173 13.38 11.97 6.47
N ALA A 174 14.57 12.16 5.90
CA ALA A 174 15.57 11.11 5.85
C ALA A 174 16.86 11.52 6.56
N CYS A 175 17.48 10.53 7.19
CA CYS A 175 18.82 10.66 7.75
C CYS A 175 19.70 9.49 7.34
N LYS A 176 21.01 9.75 7.38
CA LYS A 176 22.06 8.75 7.23
C LYS A 176 22.60 8.40 8.61
N VAL A 177 22.70 7.11 8.90
CA VAL A 177 23.39 6.56 10.06
C VAL A 177 24.45 5.57 9.59
N PRO A 178 25.55 5.37 10.35
CA PRO A 178 26.53 4.35 10.01
C PRO A 178 26.03 2.94 10.34
N TYR A 179 25.18 2.81 11.36
CA TYR A 179 24.61 1.57 11.86
C TYR A 179 23.49 1.85 12.87
N ASP A 180 22.67 0.84 13.14
CA ASP A 180 21.75 0.79 14.26
C ASP A 180 22.30 -0.07 15.40
N TYR A 181 21.87 0.23 16.63
CA TYR A 181 21.94 -0.73 17.74
C TYR A 181 20.55 -1.21 18.13
N CYS A 182 20.36 -2.52 18.30
CA CYS A 182 19.17 -3.03 18.96
C CYS A 182 19.13 -2.58 20.42
N SER A 183 18.03 -1.92 20.83
CA SER A 183 17.83 -1.45 22.22
C SER A 183 17.83 -2.58 23.25
N ILE A 184 17.55 -3.82 22.84
CA ILE A 184 17.45 -4.95 23.76
C ILE A 184 18.78 -5.69 23.91
N CYS A 185 19.39 -6.09 22.79
CA CYS A 185 20.55 -6.99 22.80
C CYS A 185 21.86 -6.39 22.31
N GLY A 186 21.85 -5.12 21.89
CA GLY A 186 23.05 -4.42 21.43
C GLY A 186 23.60 -4.90 20.09
N ASN A 187 22.86 -5.72 19.33
CA ASN A 187 23.26 -6.11 17.99
C ASN A 187 23.42 -4.86 17.11
N GLN A 188 24.63 -4.66 16.60
CA GLN A 188 24.98 -3.57 15.69
C GLN A 188 24.71 -4.02 14.25
N ALA A 189 23.96 -3.24 13.49
CA ALA A 189 23.60 -3.56 12.11
C ALA A 189 23.86 -2.38 11.18
N ALA A 190 24.67 -2.57 10.15
CA ALA A 190 24.94 -1.57 9.11
C ALA A 190 23.93 -1.65 7.94
N LYS A 191 23.08 -2.68 7.94
CA LYS A 191 21.98 -2.89 6.99
C LYS A 191 20.89 -3.73 7.64
N ARG A 192 19.65 -3.64 7.14
CA ARG A 192 18.50 -4.36 7.70
C ARG A 192 18.69 -5.88 7.72
N ALA A 193 19.37 -6.45 6.72
CA ALA A 193 19.67 -7.89 6.67
C ALA A 193 20.50 -8.40 7.86
N GLU A 194 21.13 -7.51 8.64
CA GLU A 194 21.91 -7.84 9.85
C GLU A 194 21.10 -7.66 11.14
N TYR A 195 19.81 -7.31 11.05
CA TYR A 195 18.94 -7.17 12.20
C TYR A 195 18.79 -8.51 12.93
N CYS A 196 18.73 -8.42 14.27
CA CYS A 196 18.38 -9.56 15.12
C CYS A 196 16.85 -9.75 15.19
N ASP A 197 16.40 -10.88 15.74
CA ASP A 197 14.97 -11.21 15.89
C ASP A 197 14.17 -10.13 16.62
N HIS A 198 14.79 -9.41 17.56
CA HIS A 198 14.15 -8.27 18.22
C HIS A 198 13.70 -7.21 17.19
N LEU A 199 14.60 -6.77 16.31
CA LEU A 199 14.32 -5.72 15.34
C LEU A 199 13.53 -6.24 14.12
N LEU A 200 13.64 -7.52 13.78
CA LEU A 200 12.88 -8.13 12.68
C LEU A 200 11.43 -8.44 13.05
N SER A 201 11.21 -8.99 14.25
CA SER A 201 9.92 -9.61 14.60
C SER A 201 9.21 -8.93 15.77
N ASN A 202 9.96 -8.26 16.66
CA ASN A 202 9.44 -7.72 17.91
C ASN A 202 9.53 -6.19 18.00
N MET A 203 9.82 -5.50 16.90
CA MET A 203 9.98 -4.04 16.87
C MET A 203 8.77 -3.33 17.48
N THR A 204 8.99 -2.28 18.27
CA THR A 204 8.02 -1.49 19.05
C THR A 204 7.30 -2.21 20.18
N GLN A 205 7.43 -3.54 20.30
CA GLN A 205 6.84 -4.28 21.41
C GLN A 205 7.57 -3.97 22.73
N ILE A 206 6.85 -4.13 23.84
CA ILE A 206 7.42 -4.04 25.17
C ILE A 206 7.83 -5.44 25.62
N THR A 207 9.10 -5.63 25.98
CA THR A 207 9.60 -6.90 26.51
C THR A 207 9.01 -7.18 27.89
N LYS A 208 9.14 -8.43 28.36
CA LYS A 208 8.74 -8.80 29.74
C LYS A 208 9.47 -8.00 30.82
N SER A 209 10.66 -7.48 30.49
CA SER A 209 11.45 -6.63 31.38
C SER A 209 11.06 -5.15 31.32
N GLY A 210 10.01 -4.78 30.56
CA GLY A 210 9.50 -3.42 30.48
C GLY A 210 10.24 -2.51 29.49
N HIS A 211 11.10 -3.06 28.64
CA HIS A 211 11.88 -2.27 27.67
C HIS A 211 11.20 -2.28 26.31
N GLN A 212 11.12 -1.12 25.66
CA GLN A 212 10.64 -1.05 24.28
C GLN A 212 11.73 -1.52 23.31
N VAL A 213 11.37 -2.44 22.42
CA VAL A 213 12.24 -2.88 21.33
C VAL A 213 12.32 -1.78 20.27
N GLY A 214 13.52 -1.32 19.96
CA GLY A 214 13.76 -0.28 18.95
C GLY A 214 15.20 -0.28 18.42
N ALA A 215 15.38 0.34 17.26
CA ALA A 215 16.66 0.62 16.66
C ALA A 215 17.18 1.98 17.15
N ILE A 216 18.24 1.96 17.96
CA ILE A 216 18.95 3.15 18.41
C ILE A 216 19.80 3.70 17.27
N ASN A 217 19.53 4.95 16.90
CA ASN A 217 20.22 5.67 15.85
C ASN A 217 21.27 6.61 16.47
N ASP A 218 22.52 6.48 16.04
CA ASP A 218 23.62 7.37 16.42
C ASP A 218 24.25 8.01 15.16
N HIS A 219 25.01 9.09 15.32
CA HIS A 219 25.72 9.80 14.25
C HIS A 219 24.82 10.26 13.07
N MET A 220 23.55 10.56 13.34
CA MET A 220 22.54 10.91 12.34
C MET A 220 22.96 12.13 11.50
N THR A 221 22.89 12.02 10.18
CA THR A 221 23.04 13.17 9.28
C THR A 221 21.73 13.38 8.52
N PHE A 222 20.97 14.39 8.91
CA PHE A 222 19.72 14.74 8.23
C PHE A 222 20.04 15.46 6.93
N PHE A 223 19.38 15.06 5.85
CA PHE A 223 19.66 15.59 4.50
C PHE A 223 18.40 15.76 3.65
N ASP A 224 17.22 15.55 4.24
CA ASP A 224 15.95 15.61 3.54
C ASP A 224 14.83 15.98 4.50
N ILE A 225 13.92 16.84 4.04
CA ILE A 225 12.55 16.97 4.57
C ILE A 225 11.64 16.99 3.35
N SER A 226 10.59 16.18 3.34
CA SER A 226 9.75 15.98 2.16
C SER A 226 8.29 16.11 2.51
N LYS A 227 7.53 16.77 1.63
CA LYS A 227 6.08 16.63 1.61
C LYS A 227 5.74 15.25 1.05
N VAL A 228 4.83 14.54 1.72
CA VAL A 228 4.32 13.23 1.28
C VAL A 228 2.80 13.23 1.16
N THR A 229 2.27 12.37 0.30
CA THR A 229 0.83 12.20 0.06
C THR A 229 0.17 11.29 1.08
N VAL A 230 0.95 10.39 1.70
CA VAL A 230 0.48 9.52 2.77
C VAL A 230 0.76 10.25 4.09
N PRO A 231 -0.26 10.84 4.74
CA PRO A 231 -0.11 11.18 6.15
C PRO A 231 0.26 9.92 6.92
N ALA A 232 1.10 10.07 7.94
CA ALA A 232 1.33 9.03 8.95
C ALA A 232 0.08 8.83 9.82
N ASP A 233 -1.09 8.74 9.18
CA ASP A 233 -2.37 8.73 9.84
C ASP A 233 -2.44 7.53 10.77
N ARG A 234 -2.93 7.80 11.99
CA ARG A 234 -3.17 6.85 13.08
C ARG A 234 -4.03 5.66 12.65
N ILE A 235 -4.73 5.76 11.51
CA ILE A 235 -5.68 4.76 11.01
C ILE A 235 -5.21 4.11 9.69
N ALA A 236 -4.62 4.87 8.75
CA ALA A 236 -4.31 4.35 7.41
C ALA A 236 -3.21 3.26 7.38
N PHE A 237 -2.14 3.45 8.16
CA PHE A 237 -1.09 2.42 8.31
C PHE A 237 -1.55 1.22 9.17
N SER A 238 -2.56 1.45 10.01
CA SER A 238 -3.17 0.45 10.89
C SER A 238 -4.03 -0.50 10.08
N LEU A 239 -4.87 0.03 9.19
CA LEU A 239 -5.76 -0.73 8.30
C LEU A 239 -5.01 -1.55 7.25
N LEU A 240 -3.88 -1.03 6.73
CA LEU A 240 -2.99 -1.82 5.86
C LEU A 240 -2.43 -3.08 6.55
N LYS A 241 -2.35 -3.09 7.88
CA LYS A 241 -1.72 -4.17 8.65
C LYS A 241 -2.68 -4.99 9.52
N VAL A 242 -3.97 -4.64 9.61
CA VAL A 242 -4.98 -5.62 10.07
C VAL A 242 -5.08 -6.78 9.06
N ALA A 243 -4.61 -6.58 7.82
CA ALA A 243 -4.59 -7.61 6.77
C ALA A 243 -3.32 -8.48 6.71
N SER A 244 -2.21 -8.11 7.36
CA SER A 244 -0.98 -8.93 7.33
C SER A 244 -0.22 -8.85 8.66
N ALA A 245 -0.41 -9.86 9.52
CA ALA A 245 0.42 -10.23 10.67
C ALA A 245 1.25 -9.11 11.32
N ASN A 246 0.67 -8.28 12.20
CA ASN A 246 1.27 -7.58 13.37
C ASN A 246 2.73 -7.01 13.36
N GLN A 247 3.45 -6.91 12.23
CA GLN A 247 4.88 -6.60 12.20
C GLN A 247 5.18 -5.11 12.00
N VAL A 248 5.93 -4.47 12.91
CA VAL A 248 6.73 -3.24 12.72
C VAL A 248 7.19 -2.89 11.27
N VAL A 249 6.78 -1.82 10.57
CA VAL A 249 7.60 -1.35 9.41
C VAL A 249 8.68 -0.41 9.93
N SER A 250 9.94 -0.82 9.86
CA SER A 250 11.06 -0.03 10.41
C SER A 250 11.43 1.17 9.56
N GLY A 251 12.09 2.20 10.10
CA GLY A 251 12.53 3.35 9.30
C GLY A 251 13.62 3.00 8.27
N ALA A 252 14.38 1.92 8.50
CA ALA A 252 15.31 1.35 7.53
C ALA A 252 14.57 0.63 6.40
N GLU A 253 13.54 -0.13 6.73
CA GLU A 253 12.67 -0.76 5.74
C GLU A 253 11.91 0.28 4.92
N LEU A 254 11.43 1.35 5.56
CA LEU A 254 10.93 2.51 4.84
C LEU A 254 11.99 3.02 3.88
N ALA A 255 13.23 3.28 4.32
CA ALA A 255 14.29 3.79 3.45
C ALA A 255 14.65 2.87 2.25
N GLU A 256 14.69 1.55 2.47
CA GLU A 256 14.84 0.54 1.39
C GLU A 256 13.68 0.65 0.40
N ASN A 257 12.45 0.76 0.93
CA ASN A 257 11.22 0.94 0.16
C ASN A 257 11.03 2.37 -0.36
N GLU A 258 11.81 3.35 0.07
CA GLU A 258 11.72 4.75 -0.35
C GLU A 258 12.75 5.11 -1.41
N THR A 259 13.90 4.43 -1.42
CA THR A 259 14.69 4.26 -2.66
C THR A 259 13.82 3.59 -3.76
N LEU A 260 12.75 2.94 -3.30
CA LEU A 260 11.62 2.36 -3.99
C LEU A 260 10.31 3.18 -3.86
N TYR A 261 10.37 4.51 -3.78
CA TYR A 261 9.33 5.35 -4.39
C TYR A 261 9.69 5.71 -5.85
N PRO A 262 9.83 4.75 -6.80
CA PRO A 262 9.15 4.92 -8.05
C PRO A 262 7.68 4.53 -7.80
N PRO A 263 6.86 4.58 -8.83
CA PRO A 263 5.59 5.28 -8.90
C PRO A 263 4.47 4.66 -8.04
N ILE A 264 4.52 4.62 -6.70
CA ILE A 264 3.35 4.13 -5.91
C ILE A 264 2.10 4.95 -6.24
N LEU A 265 2.26 6.21 -6.64
CA LEU A 265 1.17 7.07 -7.11
C LEU A 265 1.25 7.50 -8.58
N ASP A 266 2.40 7.41 -9.25
CA ASP A 266 2.47 7.77 -10.68
C ASP A 266 1.70 6.75 -11.55
N GLY A 267 1.55 5.49 -11.10
CA GLY A 267 0.76 4.45 -11.77
C GLY A 267 -0.73 4.42 -11.40
N TYR A 268 -1.12 5.15 -10.35
CA TYR A 268 -2.49 5.19 -9.79
C TYR A 268 -2.94 6.61 -9.47
N ALA A 269 -2.44 7.62 -10.19
CA ALA A 269 -2.77 9.03 -9.97
C ALA A 269 -4.29 9.29 -9.94
N ASP A 270 -5.07 8.41 -10.59
CA ASP A 270 -6.52 8.47 -10.69
C ASP A 270 -7.27 7.86 -9.47
N LEU A 271 -6.57 7.30 -8.48
CA LEU A 271 -7.16 6.64 -7.32
C LEU A 271 -6.97 7.45 -6.03
N SER A 272 -8.07 7.71 -5.31
CA SER A 272 -7.99 8.22 -3.94
C SER A 272 -7.40 7.18 -2.99
N LEU A 273 -6.78 7.63 -1.90
CA LEU A 273 -6.18 6.76 -0.88
C LEU A 273 -7.17 5.75 -0.29
N GLU A 274 -8.41 6.20 -0.04
CA GLU A 274 -9.49 5.34 0.45
C GLU A 274 -9.81 4.20 -0.53
N LYS A 275 -9.87 4.50 -1.83
CA LYS A 275 -10.09 3.50 -2.88
C LYS A 275 -8.91 2.53 -2.98
N LEU A 276 -7.68 3.02 -2.86
CA LEU A 276 -6.48 2.17 -2.89
C LEU A 276 -6.45 1.20 -1.70
N SER A 277 -6.71 1.70 -0.49
CA SER A 277 -6.79 0.86 0.72
C SER A 277 -7.90 -0.19 0.63
N SER A 278 -9.08 0.18 0.12
CA SER A 278 -10.19 -0.75 -0.09
C SER A 278 -9.85 -1.85 -1.11
N LYS A 279 -9.18 -1.48 -2.21
CA LYS A 279 -8.72 -2.44 -3.22
C LYS A 279 -7.62 -3.36 -2.71
N LEU A 280 -6.72 -2.85 -1.88
CA LEU A 280 -5.69 -3.66 -1.23
C LEU A 280 -6.26 -4.70 -0.27
N ALA A 281 -7.24 -4.30 0.55
CA ALA A 281 -7.96 -5.23 1.41
C ALA A 281 -8.67 -6.32 0.60
N SER A 282 -9.29 -5.92 -0.51
CA SER A 282 -9.91 -6.83 -1.48
C SER A 282 -8.90 -7.80 -2.10
N LEU A 283 -7.74 -7.30 -2.52
CA LEU A 283 -6.66 -8.11 -3.10
C LEU A 283 -6.07 -9.10 -2.08
N SER A 284 -5.87 -8.67 -0.83
CA SER A 284 -5.43 -9.55 0.26
C SER A 284 -6.42 -10.68 0.49
N LYS A 285 -7.71 -10.38 0.55
CA LYS A 285 -8.76 -11.38 0.71
C LYS A 285 -8.78 -12.38 -0.45
N LEU A 286 -8.61 -11.91 -1.69
CA LEU A 286 -8.56 -12.78 -2.86
C LEU A 286 -7.31 -13.66 -2.89
N SER A 287 -6.17 -13.16 -2.42
CA SER A 287 -4.94 -13.96 -2.24
C SER A 287 -5.16 -15.11 -1.26
N ASP A 288 -5.86 -14.89 -0.14
CA ASP A 288 -6.17 -15.95 0.81
C ASP A 288 -7.17 -16.98 0.25
N ILE A 289 -8.19 -16.52 -0.49
CA ILE A 289 -9.12 -17.40 -1.21
C ILE A 289 -8.37 -18.21 -2.29
N GLU A 290 -7.41 -17.62 -3.00
CA GLU A 290 -6.57 -18.32 -3.98
C GLU A 290 -5.79 -19.47 -3.34
N LYS A 291 -5.18 -19.24 -2.17
CA LYS A 291 -4.46 -20.30 -1.44
C LYS A 291 -5.42 -21.42 -1.04
N GLU A 292 -6.64 -21.09 -0.61
CA GLU A 292 -7.67 -22.08 -0.27
C GLU A 292 -8.10 -22.89 -1.52
N VAL A 293 -8.42 -22.20 -2.62
CA VAL A 293 -8.80 -22.81 -3.91
C VAL A 293 -7.66 -23.67 -4.45
N GLN A 294 -6.42 -23.20 -4.39
CA GLN A 294 -5.25 -23.98 -4.77
C GLN A 294 -5.15 -25.24 -3.92
N GLY A 295 -5.39 -25.17 -2.60
CA GLY A 295 -5.45 -26.34 -1.72
C GLY A 295 -6.54 -27.35 -2.14
N ILE A 296 -7.71 -26.87 -2.55
CA ILE A 296 -8.82 -27.69 -3.08
C ILE A 296 -8.44 -28.38 -4.39
N VAL A 297 -7.82 -27.62 -5.29
CA VAL A 297 -7.45 -28.08 -6.64
C VAL A 297 -6.23 -29.01 -6.63
N SER A 298 -5.29 -28.80 -5.70
CA SER A 298 -4.02 -29.57 -5.61
C SER A 298 -4.04 -30.73 -4.60
N GLY A 299 -4.96 -30.74 -3.63
CA GLY A 299 -5.11 -31.83 -2.66
C GLY A 299 -5.63 -33.09 -3.35
N LYS A 300 -5.01 -34.28 -3.33
CA LYS A 300 -4.32 -35.08 -2.27
C LYS A 300 -5.15 -35.43 -1.02
N SER A 301 -6.27 -34.75 -0.75
CA SER A 301 -7.18 -35.17 0.33
C SER A 301 -8.29 -36.05 -0.25
N LYS A 302 -8.11 -37.37 -0.20
CA LYS A 302 -9.11 -38.38 -0.61
C LYS A 302 -10.40 -38.39 0.26
N LYS A 303 -10.62 -37.39 1.12
CA LYS A 303 -11.63 -37.46 2.19
C LYS A 303 -12.74 -36.41 2.16
N ASP A 304 -12.71 -35.38 1.32
CA ASP A 304 -13.81 -34.39 1.23
C ASP A 304 -14.38 -34.25 -0.19
N ASP A 305 -15.41 -35.08 -0.46
CA ASP A 305 -16.23 -35.12 -1.67
C ASP A 305 -16.93 -33.78 -1.99
N LYS A 306 -17.11 -32.91 -0.98
CA LYS A 306 -17.85 -31.65 -1.10
C LYS A 306 -17.15 -30.59 -1.96
N HIS A 307 -15.82 -30.57 -2.00
CA HIS A 307 -15.05 -29.54 -2.70
C HIS A 307 -14.76 -29.88 -4.17
N HIS A 308 -14.67 -31.18 -4.52
CA HIS A 308 -14.70 -31.68 -5.90
C HIS A 308 -16.03 -31.37 -6.61
N ARG A 309 -17.12 -31.28 -5.85
CA ARG A 309 -18.46 -30.94 -6.37
C ARG A 309 -18.62 -29.49 -6.81
N LEU A 310 -17.72 -28.57 -6.44
CA LEU A 310 -17.81 -27.17 -6.88
C LEU A 310 -17.12 -26.95 -8.22
N THR A 311 -15.94 -27.56 -8.44
CA THR A 311 -15.20 -27.44 -9.71
C THR A 311 -16.00 -28.03 -10.89
N ILE A 312 -16.73 -29.13 -10.67
CA ILE A 312 -17.56 -29.76 -11.71
C ILE A 312 -18.70 -28.85 -12.21
N THR A 313 -19.09 -27.83 -11.44
CA THR A 313 -20.14 -26.87 -11.86
C THR A 313 -19.69 -25.93 -12.98
N PHE A 314 -18.41 -25.98 -13.35
CA PHE A 314 -17.82 -25.29 -14.51
C PHE A 314 -17.65 -26.21 -15.73
N HIS A 315 -18.04 -27.49 -15.65
CA HIS A 315 -17.95 -28.42 -16.78
C HIS A 315 -18.83 -27.94 -17.95
N LYS A 316 -18.32 -28.05 -19.19
CA LYS A 316 -18.96 -27.47 -20.40
C LYS A 316 -20.40 -27.94 -20.62
N GLU A 317 -20.70 -29.19 -20.27
CA GLU A 317 -22.06 -29.70 -20.32
C GLU A 317 -23.08 -28.97 -19.42
N VAL A 318 -22.68 -28.45 -18.25
CA VAL A 318 -23.59 -27.75 -17.32
C VAL A 318 -23.41 -26.23 -17.33
N ARG A 319 -22.26 -25.76 -17.82
CA ARG A 319 -21.96 -24.37 -18.11
C ARG A 319 -21.28 -24.32 -19.50
N PRO A 320 -22.05 -24.30 -20.60
CA PRO A 320 -21.48 -24.15 -21.93
C PRO A 320 -20.80 -22.78 -22.07
N ASP A 321 -19.90 -22.65 -23.04
CA ASP A 321 -19.34 -21.35 -23.41
C ASP A 321 -20.47 -20.48 -24.01
N ILE A 322 -20.47 -19.16 -23.75
CA ILE A 322 -21.44 -18.26 -24.38
C ILE A 322 -21.19 -18.20 -25.90
N GLU A 323 -22.25 -18.44 -26.67
CA GLU A 323 -22.20 -18.44 -28.14
C GLU A 323 -21.92 -17.04 -28.70
N ASP A 324 -21.27 -16.97 -29.86
CA ASP A 324 -20.88 -15.70 -30.47
C ASP A 324 -22.09 -14.81 -30.84
N GLU A 325 -23.19 -15.43 -31.24
CA GLU A 325 -24.46 -14.74 -31.54
C GLU A 325 -25.03 -14.07 -30.28
N ASP A 326 -24.93 -14.72 -29.13
CA ASP A 326 -25.38 -14.17 -27.85
C ASP A 326 -24.49 -13.01 -27.42
N ILE A 327 -23.16 -13.12 -27.60
CA ILE A 327 -22.23 -12.02 -27.35
C ILE A 327 -22.51 -10.83 -28.28
N ALA A 328 -22.79 -11.09 -29.56
CA ALA A 328 -23.18 -10.06 -30.50
C ALA A 328 -24.51 -9.39 -30.11
N GLN A 329 -25.48 -10.17 -29.61
CA GLN A 329 -26.75 -9.64 -29.11
C GLN A 329 -26.57 -8.76 -27.87
N LEU A 330 -25.70 -9.17 -26.93
CA LEU A 330 -25.35 -8.36 -25.76
C LEU A 330 -24.74 -7.01 -26.17
N LYS A 331 -23.93 -6.97 -27.22
CA LYS A 331 -23.21 -5.76 -27.70
C LYS A 331 -24.03 -4.86 -28.64
N SER A 332 -24.88 -5.43 -29.49
CA SER A 332 -25.66 -4.71 -30.52
C SER A 332 -26.82 -3.88 -29.94
N ALA A 333 -27.03 -3.95 -28.62
CA ALA A 333 -28.07 -3.30 -27.87
C ALA A 333 -27.91 -1.79 -27.61
N GLY A 334 -26.85 -1.14 -28.13
CA GLY A 334 -26.60 0.30 -27.93
C GLY A 334 -26.02 0.67 -26.56
N ALA A 335 -25.63 -0.32 -25.75
CA ALA A 335 -24.96 -0.15 -24.47
C ALA A 335 -23.43 -0.25 -24.66
N GLY A 336 -22.66 0.53 -23.89
CA GLY A 336 -21.21 0.38 -23.87
C GLY A 336 -20.80 -1.01 -23.36
N VAL A 337 -19.59 -1.47 -23.69
CA VAL A 337 -19.06 -2.74 -23.16
C VAL A 337 -19.11 -2.77 -21.64
N ASP A 338 -18.82 -1.64 -21.00
CA ASP A 338 -18.84 -1.51 -19.54
C ASP A 338 -20.26 -1.72 -18.97
N ASP A 339 -21.31 -1.22 -19.64
CA ASP A 339 -22.70 -1.42 -19.23
C ASP A 339 -23.14 -2.88 -19.37
N VAL A 340 -22.69 -3.57 -20.43
CA VAL A 340 -22.93 -5.01 -20.62
C VAL A 340 -22.31 -5.79 -19.47
N LEU A 341 -21.04 -5.50 -19.14
CA LEU A 341 -20.35 -6.12 -18.01
C LEU A 341 -21.02 -5.80 -16.66
N GLY A 342 -21.54 -4.59 -16.48
CA GLY A 342 -22.29 -4.20 -15.28
C GLY A 342 -23.64 -4.91 -15.15
N GLY A 343 -24.37 -5.11 -16.25
CA GLY A 343 -25.62 -5.87 -16.25
C GLY A 343 -25.41 -7.37 -15.97
N LEU A 344 -24.35 -7.96 -16.55
CA LEU A 344 -23.93 -9.34 -16.23
C LEU A 344 -23.56 -9.47 -14.75
N THR A 345 -22.80 -8.51 -14.23
CA THR A 345 -22.42 -8.43 -12.81
C THR A 345 -23.64 -8.39 -11.90
N SER A 346 -24.62 -7.55 -12.24
CA SER A 346 -25.90 -7.42 -11.50
C SER A 346 -26.70 -8.73 -11.45
N SER A 347 -26.47 -9.64 -12.39
CA SER A 347 -27.10 -10.98 -12.43
C SER A 347 -26.21 -12.08 -11.86
N GLY A 348 -25.08 -11.71 -11.26
CA GLY A 348 -24.08 -12.62 -10.69
C GLY A 348 -23.31 -13.44 -11.73
N ILE A 349 -23.28 -13.01 -12.99
CA ILE A 349 -22.52 -13.65 -14.06
C ILE A 349 -21.12 -13.05 -14.11
N CYS A 350 -20.14 -13.84 -13.68
CA CYS A 350 -18.72 -13.55 -13.85
C CYS A 350 -18.21 -14.33 -15.07
N LEU A 351 -17.77 -13.59 -16.10
CA LEU A 351 -17.25 -14.17 -17.34
C LEU A 351 -15.92 -14.88 -17.09
N ASN A 352 -15.67 -15.98 -17.79
CA ASN A 352 -14.32 -16.53 -17.89
C ASN A 352 -13.45 -15.63 -18.80
N VAL A 353 -12.14 -15.84 -18.87
CA VAL A 353 -11.24 -14.92 -19.63
C VAL A 353 -11.50 -14.96 -21.13
N SER A 354 -11.93 -16.11 -21.66
CA SER A 354 -12.29 -16.28 -23.07
C SER A 354 -13.57 -15.51 -23.42
N GLU A 355 -14.63 -15.68 -22.63
CA GLU A 355 -15.90 -14.95 -22.74
C GLU A 355 -15.68 -13.44 -22.57
N PHE A 356 -14.90 -13.04 -21.57
CA PHE A 356 -14.52 -11.65 -21.35
C PHE A 356 -13.80 -11.08 -22.57
N ALA A 357 -12.79 -11.77 -23.09
CA ALA A 357 -12.04 -11.37 -24.27
C ALA A 357 -12.93 -11.25 -25.52
N LYS A 358 -13.89 -12.16 -25.72
CA LYS A 358 -14.88 -12.06 -26.80
C LYS A 358 -15.77 -10.81 -26.66
N VAL A 359 -16.23 -10.51 -25.44
CA VAL A 359 -17.04 -9.30 -25.17
C VAL A 359 -16.24 -8.03 -25.48
N ILE A 360 -15.01 -7.90 -24.96
CA ILE A 360 -14.19 -6.69 -25.14
C ILE A 360 -13.63 -6.55 -26.57
N LEU A 361 -13.24 -7.63 -27.24
CA LEU A 361 -12.57 -7.60 -28.54
C LEU A 361 -13.50 -7.81 -29.75
N GLY A 362 -14.66 -8.45 -29.55
CA GLY A 362 -15.52 -8.90 -30.64
C GLY A 362 -14.77 -9.82 -31.61
N ASP A 363 -14.98 -9.63 -32.91
CA ASP A 363 -14.35 -10.43 -33.99
C ASP A 363 -12.81 -10.46 -33.94
N LYS A 364 -12.18 -9.47 -33.29
CA LYS A 364 -10.72 -9.44 -33.11
C LYS A 364 -10.23 -10.55 -32.17
N TYR A 365 -11.09 -11.15 -31.35
CA TYR A 365 -10.77 -12.28 -30.47
C TYR A 365 -10.06 -13.40 -31.21
N TYR A 366 -10.57 -13.79 -32.39
CA TYR A 366 -10.03 -14.92 -33.16
C TYR A 366 -8.59 -14.71 -33.65
N LYS A 367 -8.15 -13.45 -33.75
CA LYS A 367 -6.77 -13.10 -34.12
C LYS A 367 -5.79 -13.22 -32.94
N VAL A 368 -6.31 -13.31 -31.72
CA VAL A 368 -5.53 -13.33 -30.47
C VAL A 368 -5.89 -14.52 -29.58
N ALA A 369 -6.60 -15.53 -30.09
CA ALA A 369 -7.04 -16.69 -29.32
C ALA A 369 -5.88 -17.44 -28.63
N SER A 370 -4.71 -17.50 -29.28
CA SER A 370 -3.50 -18.06 -28.67
C SER A 370 -3.00 -17.26 -27.46
N ILE A 371 -3.12 -15.93 -27.50
CA ILE A 371 -2.77 -15.02 -26.39
C ILE A 371 -3.77 -15.20 -25.24
N VAL A 372 -5.06 -15.42 -25.55
CA VAL A 372 -6.09 -15.71 -24.54
C VAL A 372 -5.77 -17.02 -23.82
N HIS A 373 -5.44 -18.07 -24.57
CA HIS A 373 -5.07 -19.37 -23.99
C HIS A 373 -3.79 -19.28 -23.14
N GLU A 374 -2.81 -18.49 -23.58
CA GLU A 374 -1.61 -18.21 -22.81
C GLU A 374 -1.94 -17.43 -21.52
N ALA A 375 -2.88 -16.48 -21.58
CA ALA A 375 -3.35 -15.73 -20.42
C ALA A 375 -4.05 -16.64 -19.39
N GLU A 376 -4.84 -17.63 -19.82
CA GLU A 376 -5.48 -18.62 -18.94
C GLU A 376 -4.46 -19.32 -18.05
N SER A 377 -3.30 -19.68 -18.61
CA SER A 377 -2.25 -20.41 -17.90
C SER A 377 -1.62 -19.64 -16.74
N VAL A 378 -1.75 -18.31 -16.72
CA VAL A 378 -1.21 -17.41 -15.68
C VAL A 378 -2.27 -16.80 -14.78
N LEU A 379 -3.53 -17.23 -14.87
CA LEU A 379 -4.56 -16.82 -13.92
C LEU A 379 -4.46 -17.48 -12.54
N PRO A 380 -4.06 -18.77 -12.41
CA PRO A 380 -3.85 -19.37 -11.10
C PRO A 380 -2.83 -18.60 -10.26
N GLY A 381 -3.21 -18.11 -9.07
CA GLY A 381 -2.35 -17.37 -8.16
C GLY A 381 -2.06 -15.92 -8.57
N ILE A 382 -2.85 -15.35 -9.49
CA ILE A 382 -2.63 -14.00 -10.00
C ILE A 382 -2.81 -12.93 -8.92
N TYR A 383 -3.76 -13.10 -8.00
CA TYR A 383 -3.97 -12.15 -6.91
C TYR A 383 -2.87 -12.24 -5.86
N THR A 384 -2.34 -13.44 -5.61
CA THR A 384 -1.20 -13.69 -4.74
C THR A 384 0.05 -13.01 -5.30
N ARG A 385 0.37 -13.23 -6.59
CA ARG A 385 1.48 -12.53 -7.27
C ARG A 385 1.29 -11.02 -7.29
N ALA A 386 0.07 -10.56 -7.59
CA ALA A 386 -0.25 -9.13 -7.60
C ALA A 386 -0.10 -8.46 -6.22
N LEU A 387 -0.31 -9.21 -5.13
CA LEU A 387 -0.08 -8.74 -3.76
C LEU A 387 1.41 -8.71 -3.41
N GLU A 388 2.18 -9.71 -3.87
CA GLU A 388 3.64 -9.77 -3.70
C GLU A 388 4.36 -8.67 -4.51
N ASP A 389 3.86 -8.36 -5.71
CA ASP A 389 4.36 -7.31 -6.61
C ASP A 389 3.82 -5.90 -6.27
N PHE A 390 3.22 -5.70 -5.09
CA PHE A 390 2.50 -4.49 -4.70
C PHE A 390 3.35 -3.21 -4.58
N ASN A 391 4.67 -3.25 -4.78
CA ASN A 391 5.57 -2.08 -4.80
C ASN A 391 5.32 -1.12 -6.01
N GLY A 392 4.07 -0.76 -6.32
CA GLY A 392 3.65 0.23 -7.31
C GLY A 392 3.44 -0.30 -8.73
N LYS A 393 3.65 -1.60 -9.00
CA LYS A 393 3.58 -2.18 -10.36
C LYS A 393 2.40 -3.12 -10.58
N SER A 394 1.60 -3.38 -9.55
CA SER A 394 0.51 -4.37 -9.60
C SER A 394 -0.63 -3.91 -10.50
N GLU A 395 -0.51 -4.15 -11.81
CA GLU A 395 -1.51 -3.77 -12.80
C GLU A 395 -2.95 -4.17 -12.39
N VAL A 396 -3.16 -5.22 -11.58
CA VAL A 396 -4.48 -5.63 -11.05
C VAL A 396 -5.19 -4.57 -10.20
N LEU A 397 -4.48 -3.65 -9.53
CA LEU A 397 -5.10 -2.64 -8.66
C LEU A 397 -5.64 -1.41 -9.42
N LYS A 398 -5.35 -1.29 -10.72
CA LYS A 398 -5.87 -0.18 -11.54
C LYS A 398 -7.39 -0.26 -11.65
N ASN A 399 -8.03 0.86 -12.00
CA ASN A 399 -9.48 0.90 -12.16
C ASN A 399 -9.96 0.04 -13.33
N PHE A 400 -11.14 -0.55 -13.12
CA PHE A 400 -11.97 -1.13 -14.15
C PHE A 400 -13.39 -0.69 -13.83
N GLU A 401 -14.02 0.01 -14.76
CA GLU A 401 -15.36 0.57 -14.55
C GLU A 401 -16.40 -0.41 -15.06
N LEU A 402 -17.44 -0.62 -14.26
CA LEU A 402 -18.63 -1.33 -14.67
C LEU A 402 -19.72 -0.28 -14.87
N GLY A 403 -20.33 -0.28 -16.05
CA GLY A 403 -21.40 0.65 -16.39
C GLY A 403 -22.66 0.33 -15.59
N THR A 404 -23.39 1.39 -15.24
CA THR A 404 -24.65 1.30 -14.49
C THR A 404 -25.84 1.73 -15.33
N SER A 405 -25.63 1.97 -16.63
CA SER A 405 -26.69 2.42 -17.53
C SER A 405 -27.72 1.32 -17.75
N LEU A 406 -28.96 1.74 -17.99
CA LEU A 406 -30.03 0.82 -18.30
C LEU A 406 -29.75 0.12 -19.64
N LEU A 407 -29.56 -1.20 -19.59
CA LEU A 407 -29.42 -2.02 -20.78
C LEU A 407 -30.72 -2.06 -21.59
N SER A 408 -30.57 -2.22 -22.91
CA SER A 408 -31.71 -2.45 -23.81
C SER A 408 -32.51 -3.68 -23.35
N ARG A 409 -33.78 -3.73 -23.74
CA ARG A 409 -34.64 -4.87 -23.44
C ARG A 409 -34.04 -6.19 -23.94
N SER A 410 -33.50 -6.19 -25.16
CA SER A 410 -32.89 -7.37 -25.78
C SER A 410 -31.68 -7.88 -24.97
N ALA A 411 -30.80 -6.98 -24.52
CA ALA A 411 -29.65 -7.36 -23.70
C ALA A 411 -30.10 -7.89 -22.31
N ARG A 412 -31.10 -7.29 -21.69
CA ARG A 412 -31.64 -7.77 -20.40
C ARG A 412 -32.29 -9.15 -20.52
N GLU A 413 -33.04 -9.39 -21.59
CA GLU A 413 -33.64 -10.70 -21.87
C GLU A 413 -32.56 -11.77 -22.08
N LYS A 414 -31.49 -11.46 -22.83
CA LYS A 414 -30.36 -12.37 -23.01
C LYS A 414 -29.60 -12.65 -21.70
N ILE A 415 -29.35 -11.64 -20.88
CA ILE A 415 -28.70 -11.84 -19.56
C ILE A 415 -29.56 -12.74 -18.66
N ALA A 416 -30.89 -12.53 -18.67
CA ALA A 416 -31.81 -13.37 -17.91
C ALA A 416 -31.78 -14.84 -18.38
N GLU A 417 -31.69 -15.07 -19.70
CA GLU A 417 -31.54 -16.40 -20.29
C GLU A 417 -30.23 -17.09 -19.89
N LEU A 418 -29.12 -16.35 -19.84
CA LEU A 418 -27.80 -16.86 -19.45
C LEU A 418 -27.67 -17.12 -17.95
N THR A 419 -28.46 -16.43 -17.11
CA THR A 419 -28.32 -16.44 -15.65
C THR A 419 -28.34 -17.84 -15.02
N PRO A 420 -29.28 -18.75 -15.35
CA PRO A 420 -29.33 -20.10 -14.74
C PRO A 420 -28.05 -20.92 -14.96
N THR A 421 -27.42 -20.78 -16.13
CA THR A 421 -26.25 -21.57 -16.54
C THR A 421 -24.93 -20.86 -16.25
N HIS A 422 -24.89 -19.52 -16.24
CA HIS A 422 -23.64 -18.75 -16.15
C HIS A 422 -23.47 -17.97 -14.85
N SER A 423 -24.53 -17.78 -14.06
CA SER A 423 -24.40 -17.10 -12.76
C SER A 423 -23.57 -17.95 -11.80
N ILE A 424 -22.67 -17.32 -11.06
CA ILE A 424 -21.86 -17.96 -10.01
C ILE A 424 -22.48 -17.78 -8.62
N THR A 425 -23.71 -17.29 -8.55
CA THR A 425 -24.50 -17.27 -7.31
C THR A 425 -24.79 -18.68 -6.82
N LYS A 426 -25.00 -18.82 -5.51
CA LYS A 426 -25.23 -20.11 -4.86
C LYS A 426 -26.35 -20.93 -5.48
N SER A 427 -27.49 -20.30 -5.78
CA SER A 427 -28.64 -20.98 -6.39
C SER A 427 -28.33 -21.57 -7.77
N ALA A 428 -27.63 -20.82 -8.63
CA ALA A 428 -27.25 -21.29 -9.96
C ALA A 428 -26.18 -22.38 -9.90
N VAL A 429 -25.18 -22.22 -9.01
CA VAL A 429 -24.13 -23.22 -8.78
C VAL A 429 -24.72 -24.54 -8.24
N ASP A 430 -25.63 -24.48 -7.26
CA ASP A 430 -26.29 -25.65 -6.71
C ASP A 430 -27.11 -26.39 -7.77
N SER A 431 -27.80 -25.65 -8.64
CA SER A 431 -28.54 -26.22 -9.78
C SER A 431 -27.61 -26.95 -10.76
N ARG A 432 -26.46 -26.34 -11.09
CA ARG A 432 -25.44 -26.99 -11.95
C ARG A 432 -24.81 -28.20 -11.28
N ALA A 433 -24.58 -28.16 -9.97
CA ALA A 433 -24.05 -29.31 -9.23
C ALA A 433 -25.01 -30.51 -9.27
N VAL A 434 -26.33 -30.26 -9.17
CA VAL A 434 -27.36 -31.30 -9.33
C VAL A 434 -27.34 -31.86 -10.75
N MET A 435 -27.29 -30.99 -11.78
CA MET A 435 -27.23 -31.43 -13.18
C MET A 435 -25.98 -32.25 -13.48
N ALA A 436 -24.82 -31.84 -12.96
CA ALA A 436 -23.56 -32.57 -13.14
C ALA A 436 -23.62 -33.97 -12.51
N ALA A 437 -24.24 -34.08 -11.32
CA ALA A 437 -24.46 -35.37 -10.66
C ALA A 437 -25.42 -36.27 -11.44
N ILE A 438 -26.53 -35.74 -11.96
CA ILE A 438 -27.49 -36.48 -12.80
C ILE A 438 -26.80 -37.02 -14.05
N ARG A 439 -25.97 -36.21 -14.69
CA ARG A 439 -25.22 -36.57 -15.91
C ARG A 439 -23.97 -37.41 -15.64
N LYS A 440 -23.64 -37.67 -14.37
CA LYS A 440 -22.46 -38.45 -13.95
C LYS A 440 -21.16 -37.89 -14.53
N LEU A 441 -21.06 -36.56 -14.56
CA LEU A 441 -19.87 -35.89 -15.08
C LEU A 441 -18.67 -36.18 -14.17
N SER A 442 -17.48 -36.02 -14.73
CA SER A 442 -16.20 -36.08 -14.02
C SER A 442 -15.40 -34.81 -14.32
N ILE A 443 -14.48 -34.43 -13.44
CA ILE A 443 -13.67 -33.23 -13.64
C ILE A 443 -12.73 -33.43 -14.84
N GLU A 444 -12.79 -32.53 -15.83
CA GLU A 444 -12.09 -32.68 -17.11
C GLU A 444 -10.59 -32.32 -17.02
N LYS A 445 -10.22 -31.31 -16.22
CA LYS A 445 -8.84 -30.95 -15.79
C LYS A 445 -8.89 -29.72 -14.88
N THR A 446 -7.87 -29.54 -14.05
CA THR A 446 -7.66 -28.30 -13.28
C THR A 446 -6.25 -27.77 -13.49
N ALA A 447 -6.12 -26.45 -13.60
CA ALA A 447 -4.83 -25.77 -13.69
C ALA A 447 -4.12 -25.80 -12.33
N GLY A 448 -2.82 -26.13 -12.33
CA GLY A 448 -1.95 -25.85 -11.20
C GLY A 448 -1.46 -24.41 -11.21
N VAL A 449 -0.88 -23.95 -10.10
CA VAL A 449 -0.11 -22.70 -10.13
C VAL A 449 1.14 -22.93 -10.97
N ALA A 450 1.22 -22.26 -12.12
CA ALA A 450 2.41 -22.31 -12.96
C ALA A 450 3.61 -21.73 -12.19
N GLY A 451 4.71 -22.49 -12.13
CA GLY A 451 5.96 -22.04 -11.54
C GLY A 451 6.63 -20.99 -12.44
N GLY A 452 6.24 -19.73 -12.27
CA GLY A 452 6.88 -18.56 -12.89
C GLY A 452 6.19 -18.01 -14.14
N THR A 453 6.15 -16.69 -14.27
CA THR A 453 5.65 -15.91 -15.42
C THR A 453 6.66 -15.85 -16.59
N ALA A 454 7.81 -16.53 -16.47
CA ALA A 454 8.96 -16.37 -17.35
C ALA A 454 8.74 -16.80 -18.82
N ASN A 455 7.68 -17.57 -19.10
CA ASN A 455 7.39 -18.12 -20.43
C ASN A 455 6.15 -17.49 -21.08
N VAL A 456 5.63 -16.38 -20.56
CA VAL A 456 4.37 -15.79 -21.02
C VAL A 456 4.61 -14.49 -21.78
N SER A 457 3.96 -14.33 -22.93
CA SER A 457 4.06 -13.15 -23.77
C SER A 457 3.58 -11.91 -23.01
N PRO A 458 4.19 -10.72 -23.24
CA PRO A 458 3.73 -9.48 -22.62
C PRO A 458 2.24 -9.19 -22.86
N ALA A 459 1.72 -9.57 -24.02
CA ALA A 459 0.31 -9.41 -24.37
C ALA A 459 -0.61 -10.28 -23.52
N ALA A 460 -0.25 -11.55 -23.30
CA ALA A 460 -1.00 -12.46 -22.43
C ALA A 460 -0.96 -12.01 -20.97
N GLY A 461 0.20 -11.55 -20.49
CA GLY A 461 0.33 -10.94 -19.15
C GLY A 461 -0.54 -9.68 -18.98
N HIS A 462 -0.64 -8.84 -20.01
CA HIS A 462 -1.52 -7.67 -19.98
C HIS A 462 -3.00 -8.06 -19.94
N LEU A 463 -3.42 -9.02 -20.77
CA LEU A 463 -4.80 -9.52 -20.79
C LEU A 463 -5.19 -10.16 -19.46
N ALA A 464 -4.32 -10.98 -18.88
CA ALA A 464 -4.57 -11.60 -17.57
C ALA A 464 -4.75 -10.54 -16.47
N ASN A 465 -3.91 -9.50 -16.45
CA ASN A 465 -4.06 -8.38 -15.52
C ASN A 465 -5.38 -7.62 -15.74
N LEU A 466 -5.74 -7.32 -16.99
CA LEU A 466 -6.99 -6.63 -17.32
C LEU A 466 -8.22 -7.42 -16.86
N TYR A 467 -8.24 -8.72 -17.11
CA TYR A 467 -9.29 -9.63 -16.67
C TYR A 467 -9.39 -9.72 -15.13
N SER A 468 -8.25 -9.76 -14.43
CA SER A 468 -8.23 -9.72 -12.96
C SER A 468 -8.79 -8.41 -12.40
N ARG A 469 -8.60 -7.27 -13.07
CA ARG A 469 -9.27 -6.00 -12.69
C ARG A 469 -10.78 -6.09 -12.85
N TYR A 470 -11.25 -6.67 -13.97
CA TYR A 470 -12.68 -6.90 -14.20
C TYR A 470 -13.27 -7.76 -13.08
N LYS A 471 -12.63 -8.86 -12.71
CA LYS A 471 -13.08 -9.72 -11.61
C LYS A 471 -13.10 -9.00 -10.26
N LEU A 472 -12.08 -8.21 -9.97
CA LEU A 472 -12.04 -7.38 -8.77
C LEU A 472 -13.24 -6.41 -8.75
N ALA A 473 -13.51 -5.72 -9.85
CA ALA A 473 -14.67 -4.83 -9.99
C ALA A 473 -16.00 -5.57 -9.83
N PHE A 474 -16.15 -6.75 -10.44
CA PHE A 474 -17.32 -7.63 -10.30
C PHE A 474 -17.59 -7.96 -8.82
N LEU A 475 -16.56 -8.37 -8.08
CA LEU A 475 -16.68 -8.76 -6.68
C LEU A 475 -16.95 -7.58 -5.75
N THR A 476 -16.34 -6.43 -6.02
CA THR A 476 -16.63 -5.19 -5.30
C THR A 476 -18.08 -4.75 -5.52
N HIS A 477 -18.56 -4.73 -6.77
CA HIS A 477 -19.93 -4.32 -7.09
C HIS A 477 -20.98 -5.27 -6.53
N SER A 478 -20.68 -6.58 -6.49
CA SER A 478 -21.57 -7.60 -5.94
C SER A 478 -21.62 -7.64 -4.41
N GLY A 479 -20.80 -6.84 -3.70
CA GLY A 479 -20.68 -6.88 -2.24
C GLY A 479 -20.08 -8.19 -1.70
N ALA A 480 -19.50 -9.03 -2.57
CA ALA A 480 -19.03 -10.36 -2.23
C ALA A 480 -17.80 -10.38 -1.30
N LEU A 481 -17.12 -9.24 -1.17
CA LEU A 481 -15.93 -9.11 -0.33
C LEU A 481 -16.24 -8.64 1.09
N THR A 482 -17.48 -8.26 1.39
CA THR A 482 -17.92 -7.78 2.72
C THR A 482 -18.81 -8.78 3.47
N GLY A 483 -19.07 -9.97 2.91
CA GLY A 483 -20.02 -10.96 3.45
C GLY A 483 -19.60 -12.43 3.22
N ASP A 484 -20.53 -13.29 2.80
CA ASP A 484 -20.28 -14.70 2.44
C ASP A 484 -19.31 -14.79 1.25
N ASP A 485 -18.17 -15.45 1.47
CA ASP A 485 -17.07 -15.57 0.51
C ASP A 485 -17.39 -16.52 -0.64
N PHE A 486 -18.57 -17.17 -0.66
CA PHE A 486 -18.96 -18.11 -1.71
C PHE A 486 -18.78 -17.54 -3.13
N LEU A 487 -19.28 -16.33 -3.40
CA LEU A 487 -19.19 -15.73 -4.74
C LEU A 487 -17.74 -15.44 -5.13
N ALA A 488 -16.94 -14.92 -4.18
CA ALA A 488 -15.52 -14.66 -4.38
C ALA A 488 -14.73 -15.95 -4.63
N LYS A 489 -15.06 -17.02 -3.89
CA LYS A 489 -14.48 -18.35 -4.07
C LYS A 489 -14.81 -18.95 -5.43
N MET A 490 -16.05 -18.83 -5.91
CA MET A 490 -16.42 -19.29 -7.24
C MET A 490 -15.73 -18.48 -8.35
N ALA A 491 -15.62 -17.15 -8.18
CA ALA A 491 -14.90 -16.29 -9.12
C ALA A 491 -13.40 -16.65 -9.19
N VAL A 492 -12.75 -16.92 -8.05
CA VAL A 492 -11.35 -17.37 -8.00
C VAL A 492 -11.21 -18.78 -8.58
N MET A 493 -12.12 -19.71 -8.25
CA MET A 493 -12.10 -21.08 -8.75
C MET A 493 -12.16 -21.17 -10.27
N GLN A 494 -12.86 -20.24 -10.92
CA GLN A 494 -12.90 -20.12 -12.38
C GLN A 494 -11.51 -19.87 -13.01
N ASN A 495 -10.51 -19.37 -12.26
CA ASN A 495 -9.13 -19.23 -12.74
C ASN A 495 -8.36 -20.57 -12.76
N TYR A 496 -8.89 -21.62 -12.12
CA TYR A 496 -8.22 -22.91 -11.94
C TYR A 496 -8.90 -24.06 -12.70
N VAL A 497 -10.02 -23.80 -13.37
CA VAL A 497 -10.72 -24.75 -14.24
C VAL A 497 -10.42 -24.39 -15.69
N ILE A 498 -10.04 -25.40 -16.51
CA ILE A 498 -9.67 -25.24 -17.92
C ILE A 498 -10.67 -26.00 -18.77
#